data_AF-A0A8H3FA80-F1
#
_entry.id   AF-A0A8H3FA80-F1
#
_cell.length_a   1.000
_cell.length_b   1.000
_cell.length_c   1.000
_cell.angle_alpha   90.00
_cell.angle_beta   90.00
_cell.angle_gamma   90.00
#
_symmetry.space_group_name_H-M   'P 1'
#
loop_
_entity.id
_entity.type
_entity.pdbx_description
1 polymer ?
#
loop_
_entity_poly.entity_id
_entity_poly.type
_entity_poly.pdbx_seq_one_letter_code
_entity_poly.pdbx_strand_id
1 'polypeptide(L)'
;MAWSRSFLRALVHQTLPSRFLSARGLRTKLGRSNHGLKQEKLQYAIGDKKLRNQFLEELAAIDQAESLIIDDKSKVQSNNHVGSSSTRLASPLAFNDPVYSGYILPFPDKFADALTAEMEFDPPIRFTRVESDVEYEKRVSSAKLYQENEDKSASDDQTAATGMQSQAGAGNINVRRVKTESPDPFLANIRGTSKSTPVVCENVPDIRARRREVIQNGGTVGFVPTMGALHQGHLDLMKAAAAKCTEVWVSIYVNPTQFGANEDLSTYPSTWQADLDKIEELNKSLLSAGQSRISTIFRPRTTNVLYPYGIEGTSHVIINPELTQILEGSSRPTFFRGVTTIVMKLLNIVQPDRTFFGQKDIQQLTVIKRMIKEFHLPVALECVPTTRELSGLAMSSRNAYLGQRRLGVATLLYKMLSAARRAFKSTSQDQRTRSLLIDSAMKVYEAEFDQQQKNTITNPQQAVLFKLDYLSLADPDTMQEIRDRVGPKGAIMSLAVAFQPLERDSISDTERLGINGDQTVVRLIDNELLGVDSVTPV
;
A
#
# COMPACT_ATOMS: atom_id res chain seq x y z
N MET A 1 32.53 -34.66 -18.06
CA MET A 1 31.17 -34.27 -18.54
C MET A 1 30.28 -33.72 -17.41
N ALA A 2 30.70 -32.65 -16.71
CA ALA A 2 29.83 -31.95 -15.75
C ALA A 2 29.46 -30.52 -16.19
N TRP A 3 30.05 -30.02 -17.28
CA TRP A 3 29.88 -28.65 -17.76
C TRP A 3 28.92 -28.47 -18.95
N SER A 4 28.32 -29.55 -19.50
CA SER A 4 27.34 -29.43 -20.59
C SER A 4 25.89 -29.25 -20.13
N ARG A 5 25.55 -29.61 -18.88
CA ARG A 5 24.16 -29.49 -18.37
C ARG A 5 23.79 -28.07 -17.95
N SER A 6 24.75 -27.28 -17.49
CA SER A 6 24.52 -25.90 -17.07
C SER A 6 24.41 -24.96 -18.27
N PHE A 7 25.22 -25.21 -19.32
CA PHE A 7 25.21 -24.42 -20.54
C PHE A 7 23.95 -24.65 -21.39
N LEU A 8 23.52 -25.91 -21.58
CA LEU A 8 22.25 -26.22 -22.25
C LEU A 8 21.01 -25.73 -21.46
N ARG A 9 21.08 -25.71 -20.11
CA ARG A 9 20.01 -25.13 -19.28
C ARG A 9 19.95 -23.61 -19.38
N ALA A 10 21.09 -22.94 -19.56
CA ALA A 10 21.14 -21.49 -19.73
C ALA A 10 20.58 -21.06 -21.11
N LEU A 11 20.87 -21.83 -22.16
CA LEU A 11 20.38 -21.55 -23.52
C LEU A 11 18.85 -21.72 -23.63
N VAL A 12 18.27 -22.73 -22.98
CA VAL A 12 16.81 -22.94 -22.91
C VAL A 12 16.12 -21.87 -22.04
N HIS A 13 16.84 -21.25 -21.11
CA HIS A 13 16.31 -20.19 -20.26
C HIS A 13 16.24 -18.81 -20.93
N GLN A 14 17.04 -18.57 -21.97
CA GLN A 14 17.07 -17.28 -22.68
C GLN A 14 16.09 -17.21 -23.86
N THR A 15 15.63 -18.34 -24.41
CA THR A 15 14.76 -18.37 -25.60
C THR A 15 13.27 -18.55 -25.31
N LEU A 16 12.86 -18.80 -24.05
CA LEU A 16 11.46 -18.96 -23.68
C LEU A 16 10.90 -17.74 -22.91
N PRO A 17 9.76 -17.16 -23.33
CA PRO A 17 9.11 -16.09 -22.58
C PRO A 17 8.80 -16.52 -21.15
N SER A 18 8.92 -15.59 -20.20
CA SER A 18 8.82 -15.71 -18.75
C SER A 18 7.49 -16.27 -18.18
N ARG A 19 6.58 -16.77 -19.03
CA ARG A 19 5.33 -17.45 -18.65
C ARG A 19 5.46 -18.96 -18.41
N PHE A 20 6.60 -19.59 -18.71
CA PHE A 20 6.79 -21.05 -18.57
C PHE A 20 7.53 -21.52 -17.31
N LEU A 21 8.00 -20.59 -16.47
CA LEU A 21 8.74 -20.88 -15.24
C LEU A 21 7.91 -21.55 -14.12
N SER A 22 6.57 -21.63 -14.26
CA SER A 22 5.69 -22.31 -13.29
C SER A 22 5.62 -23.84 -13.47
N ALA A 23 6.11 -24.40 -14.58
CA ALA A 23 6.01 -25.82 -14.87
C ALA A 23 6.97 -26.71 -14.04
N ARG A 24 7.90 -26.11 -13.27
CA ARG A 24 8.81 -26.84 -12.37
C ARG A 24 8.08 -27.53 -11.21
N GLY A 25 6.91 -27.02 -10.82
CA GLY A 25 6.06 -27.60 -9.76
C GLY A 25 5.18 -28.77 -10.22
N LEU A 26 4.95 -28.94 -11.53
CA LEU A 26 4.12 -30.03 -12.04
C LEU A 26 4.90 -31.34 -12.25
N ARG A 27 6.21 -31.26 -12.55
CA ARG A 27 7.03 -32.44 -12.82
C ARG A 27 7.38 -33.25 -11.55
N THR A 28 7.29 -32.63 -10.37
CA THR A 28 7.47 -33.29 -9.07
C THR A 28 6.18 -33.91 -8.50
N LYS A 29 5.00 -33.56 -9.02
CA LYS A 29 3.70 -34.09 -8.57
C LYS A 29 3.09 -35.19 -9.45
N LEU A 30 3.65 -35.45 -10.63
CA LEU A 30 3.16 -36.50 -11.54
C LEU A 30 4.23 -37.58 -11.68
N GLY A 31 4.06 -38.63 -10.87
CA GLY A 31 4.87 -39.84 -10.90
C GLY A 31 4.91 -40.50 -12.28
N ARG A 32 5.98 -41.27 -12.50
CA ARG A 32 6.23 -42.05 -13.72
C ARG A 32 5.07 -43.01 -14.02
N SER A 33 4.17 -42.65 -14.93
CA SER A 33 3.45 -43.60 -15.81
C SER A 33 2.50 -42.90 -16.78
N ASN A 34 2.43 -43.46 -17.99
CA ASN A 34 1.43 -43.31 -19.05
C ASN A 34 1.52 -42.10 -19.99
N HIS A 35 2.00 -42.39 -21.21
CA HIS A 35 2.06 -41.50 -22.38
C HIS A 35 0.70 -40.91 -22.82
N GLY A 36 -0.43 -41.55 -22.50
CA GLY A 36 -1.76 -41.08 -22.92
C GLY A 36 -2.33 -39.90 -22.14
N LEU A 37 -1.98 -39.75 -20.84
CA LEU A 37 -2.55 -38.72 -19.96
C LEU A 37 -2.00 -37.31 -20.20
N LYS A 38 -0.92 -37.18 -20.98
CA LYS A 38 -0.25 -35.90 -21.28
C LYS A 38 -0.94 -35.11 -22.40
N GLN A 39 -1.56 -35.78 -23.37
CA GLN A 39 -2.18 -35.11 -24.52
C GLN A 39 -3.58 -34.57 -24.21
N GLU A 40 -4.44 -35.34 -23.53
CA GLU A 40 -5.81 -34.90 -23.20
C GLU A 40 -5.84 -33.69 -22.28
N LYS A 41 -4.92 -33.56 -21.32
CA LYS A 41 -4.89 -32.42 -20.39
C LYS A 41 -4.28 -31.15 -20.97
N LEU A 42 -3.45 -31.25 -22.01
CA LEU A 42 -2.94 -30.07 -22.73
C LEU A 42 -4.01 -29.46 -23.65
N GLN A 43 -4.95 -30.28 -24.11
CA GLN A 43 -6.04 -29.89 -25.02
C GLN A 43 -6.94 -28.80 -24.43
N TYR A 44 -7.02 -28.71 -23.10
CA TYR A 44 -7.87 -27.76 -22.36
C TYR A 44 -7.14 -26.49 -21.87
N ALA A 45 -5.81 -26.44 -21.91
CA ALA A 45 -5.04 -25.35 -21.28
C ALA A 45 -4.67 -24.19 -22.23
N ILE A 46 -4.78 -24.39 -23.55
CA ILE A 46 -4.36 -23.41 -24.56
C ILE A 46 -5.52 -23.18 -25.54
N GLY A 47 -6.20 -22.04 -25.40
CA GLY A 47 -7.37 -21.67 -26.22
C GLY A 47 -7.03 -21.33 -27.69
N ASP A 48 -5.76 -21.08 -28.00
CA ASP A 48 -5.29 -20.82 -29.37
C ASP A 48 -4.76 -22.10 -30.03
N LYS A 49 -5.45 -22.54 -31.10
CA LYS A 49 -5.18 -23.76 -31.86
C LYS A 49 -3.80 -23.76 -32.53
N LYS A 50 -3.27 -22.59 -32.92
CA LYS A 50 -1.97 -22.47 -33.61
C LYS A 50 -0.82 -22.59 -32.62
N LEU A 51 -0.92 -21.92 -31.47
CA LEU A 51 0.06 -22.03 -30.38
C LEU A 51 0.11 -23.43 -29.78
N ARG A 52 -1.05 -24.09 -29.66
CA ARG A 52 -1.14 -25.48 -29.19
C ARG A 52 -0.36 -26.44 -30.09
N ASN A 53 -0.49 -26.30 -31.40
CA ASN A 53 0.19 -27.18 -32.35
C ASN A 53 1.72 -26.96 -32.34
N GLN A 54 2.18 -25.71 -32.27
CA GLN A 54 3.62 -25.42 -32.13
C GLN A 54 4.20 -26.01 -30.85
N PHE A 55 3.50 -25.92 -29.72
CA PHE A 55 3.97 -26.46 -28.45
C PHE A 55 4.03 -28.01 -28.44
N LEU A 56 3.10 -28.67 -29.14
CA LEU A 56 3.11 -30.13 -29.30
C LEU A 56 4.27 -30.60 -30.20
N GLU A 57 4.60 -29.85 -31.24
CA GLU A 57 5.76 -30.13 -32.11
C GLU A 57 7.09 -29.97 -31.34
N GLU A 58 7.23 -28.93 -30.53
CA GLU A 58 8.43 -28.72 -29.69
C GLU A 58 8.60 -29.83 -28.63
N LEU A 59 7.50 -30.28 -28.00
CA LEU A 59 7.54 -31.40 -27.07
C LEU A 59 7.94 -32.72 -27.75
N ALA A 60 7.46 -32.96 -28.97
CA ALA A 60 7.84 -34.14 -29.74
C ALA A 60 9.34 -34.13 -30.10
N ALA A 61 9.88 -32.96 -30.47
CA ALA A 61 11.30 -32.80 -30.74
C ALA A 61 12.18 -33.03 -29.50
N ILE A 62 11.73 -32.61 -28.32
CA ILE A 62 12.43 -32.85 -27.04
C ILE A 62 12.42 -34.34 -26.68
N ASP A 63 11.27 -35.03 -26.81
CA ASP A 63 11.17 -36.48 -26.53
C ASP A 63 12.05 -37.29 -27.51
N GLN A 64 12.17 -36.86 -28.77
CA GLN A 64 13.05 -37.47 -29.75
C GLN A 64 14.54 -37.24 -29.44
N ALA A 65 14.91 -36.08 -28.90
CA ALA A 65 16.26 -35.81 -28.43
C ALA A 65 16.61 -36.60 -27.14
N GLU A 66 15.67 -36.76 -26.21
CA GLU A 66 15.88 -37.56 -24.99
C GLU A 66 16.05 -39.05 -25.30
N SER A 67 15.34 -39.60 -26.30
CA SER A 67 15.48 -41.01 -26.70
C SER A 67 16.84 -41.31 -27.32
N LEU A 68 17.38 -40.40 -28.14
CA LEU A 68 18.71 -40.51 -28.73
C LEU A 68 19.83 -40.44 -27.67
N ILE A 69 19.64 -39.69 -26.58
CA ILE A 69 20.60 -39.60 -25.46
C ILE A 69 20.57 -40.84 -24.57
N ILE A 70 19.43 -41.54 -24.48
CA ILE A 70 19.31 -42.79 -23.72
C ILE A 70 20.00 -43.94 -24.45
N ASP A 71 19.94 -43.97 -25.78
CA ASP A 71 20.55 -45.00 -26.61
C ASP A 71 22.09 -44.93 -26.63
N ASP A 72 22.66 -43.77 -26.35
CA ASP A 72 24.12 -43.58 -26.25
C ASP A 72 24.68 -44.06 -24.89
N LYS A 73 23.85 -44.05 -23.84
CA LYS A 73 24.24 -44.55 -22.50
C LYS A 73 24.29 -46.07 -22.39
N SER A 74 23.45 -46.77 -23.16
CA SER A 74 23.44 -48.24 -23.19
C SER A 74 24.71 -48.80 -23.86
N LYS A 75 25.35 -48.02 -24.75
CA LYS A 75 26.60 -48.39 -25.42
C LYS A 75 27.87 -48.12 -24.59
N VAL A 76 27.82 -47.25 -23.59
CA VAL A 76 29.00 -46.87 -22.77
C VAL A 76 29.14 -47.70 -21.49
N GLN A 77 28.11 -48.41 -21.04
CA GLN A 77 28.17 -49.26 -19.83
C GLN A 77 28.78 -50.66 -20.03
N SER A 78 29.17 -51.04 -21.25
CA SER A 78 29.82 -52.35 -21.51
C SER A 78 31.34 -52.37 -21.30
N ASN A 79 31.98 -51.22 -21.06
CA ASN A 79 33.43 -51.13 -20.83
C ASN A 79 33.73 -50.29 -19.59
N ASN A 80 33.91 -50.94 -18.43
CA ASN A 80 34.96 -50.62 -17.44
C ASN A 80 34.79 -51.48 -16.16
N HIS A 81 35.75 -52.37 -15.96
CA HIS A 81 36.05 -53.07 -14.71
C HIS A 81 37.46 -52.67 -14.25
N VAL A 82 37.74 -52.82 -12.95
CA VAL A 82 39.00 -52.53 -12.20
C VAL A 82 39.14 -51.05 -11.77
N GLY A 83 39.50 -50.65 -10.55
CA GLY A 83 39.88 -51.29 -9.30
C GLY A 83 40.60 -50.29 -8.37
N SER A 84 40.28 -50.32 -7.06
CA SER A 84 41.05 -49.93 -5.85
C SER A 84 41.58 -48.50 -5.53
N SER A 85 41.23 -48.08 -4.30
CA SER A 85 42.03 -47.49 -3.19
C SER A 85 42.42 -46.00 -3.07
N SER A 86 41.80 -45.33 -2.07
CA SER A 86 42.36 -44.57 -0.92
C SER A 86 43.53 -43.57 -1.09
N THR A 87 43.30 -42.26 -0.81
CA THR A 87 43.81 -41.49 0.36
C THR A 87 43.48 -39.98 0.28
N ARG A 88 43.49 -39.30 1.45
CA ARG A 88 43.14 -37.89 1.72
C ARG A 88 44.29 -36.90 1.44
N LEU A 89 43.98 -35.66 1.05
CA LEU A 89 44.29 -34.36 1.76
C LEU A 89 44.44 -33.15 0.80
N ALA A 90 43.95 -32.01 1.31
CA ALA A 90 44.37 -30.61 1.11
C ALA A 90 44.17 -29.87 -0.24
N SER A 91 43.48 -28.72 -0.13
CA SER A 91 43.36 -27.59 -1.09
C SER A 91 44.64 -26.72 -1.10
N PRO A 92 44.69 -25.55 -1.79
CA PRO A 92 44.27 -25.18 -3.17
C PRO A 92 45.42 -24.48 -3.94
N LEU A 93 45.53 -24.60 -5.27
CA LEU A 93 46.34 -23.66 -6.08
C LEU A 93 45.80 -23.56 -7.52
N ALA A 94 45.80 -22.32 -8.02
CA ALA A 94 45.35 -21.87 -9.34
C ALA A 94 46.31 -22.26 -10.46
N PHE A 95 45.81 -22.44 -11.70
CA PHE A 95 46.55 -22.18 -12.95
C PHE A 95 45.60 -21.99 -14.15
N ASN A 96 45.90 -20.95 -14.94
CA ASN A 96 45.49 -20.76 -16.33
C ASN A 96 46.09 -21.86 -17.23
N ASP A 97 45.34 -22.42 -18.18
CA ASP A 97 45.48 -22.17 -19.64
C ASP A 97 44.67 -23.18 -20.51
N PRO A 98 44.42 -22.88 -21.81
CA PRO A 98 43.32 -23.40 -22.60
C PRO A 98 43.73 -24.46 -23.63
N VAL A 99 42.99 -25.57 -23.75
CA VAL A 99 42.89 -26.33 -25.01
C VAL A 99 41.57 -27.09 -25.00
N TYR A 100 40.64 -26.75 -25.90
CA TYR A 100 40.07 -27.66 -26.90
C TYR A 100 38.96 -26.93 -27.65
N SER A 101 39.34 -26.44 -28.83
CA SER A 101 38.47 -26.13 -29.94
C SER A 101 37.87 -27.42 -30.51
N GLY A 102 36.68 -27.30 -31.10
CA GLY A 102 36.07 -28.34 -31.91
C GLY A 102 34.62 -28.58 -31.53
N TYR A 103 33.72 -27.88 -32.23
CA TYR A 103 32.51 -28.37 -32.89
C TYR A 103 31.62 -27.16 -33.17
N ILE A 104 31.81 -26.58 -34.35
CA ILE A 104 30.91 -25.60 -34.97
C ILE A 104 29.73 -26.40 -35.53
N LEU A 105 28.51 -26.08 -35.11
CA LEU A 105 27.28 -26.36 -35.85
C LEU A 105 26.69 -25.03 -36.33
N PRO A 106 26.23 -24.93 -37.58
CA PRO A 106 25.82 -23.66 -38.18
C PRO A 106 24.47 -23.22 -37.63
N PHE A 107 24.37 -21.96 -37.18
CA PHE A 107 23.08 -21.28 -36.98
C PHE A 107 22.61 -20.66 -38.30
N PRO A 108 21.31 -20.65 -38.61
CA PRO A 108 20.78 -19.90 -39.73
C PRO A 108 20.84 -18.40 -39.44
N ASP A 109 21.46 -17.65 -40.35
CA ASP A 109 21.52 -16.18 -40.35
C ASP A 109 20.12 -15.56 -40.34
N LYS A 110 19.86 -14.75 -39.30
CA LYS A 110 18.98 -13.55 -39.28
C LYS A 110 18.72 -13.14 -37.83
N PHE A 111 19.69 -12.52 -37.15
CA PHE A 111 19.44 -11.68 -35.95
C PHE A 111 20.71 -10.88 -35.53
N ALA A 112 21.53 -10.45 -36.49
CA ALA A 112 22.81 -9.77 -36.20
C ALA A 112 22.83 -8.25 -36.46
N ASP A 113 21.73 -7.63 -36.88
CA ASP A 113 21.75 -6.23 -37.34
C ASP A 113 21.06 -5.21 -36.41
N ALA A 114 20.94 -5.47 -35.09
CA ALA A 114 20.24 -4.54 -34.20
C ALA A 114 20.94 -4.21 -32.87
N LEU A 115 22.21 -4.61 -32.65
CA LEU A 115 22.88 -4.42 -31.36
C LEU A 115 24.29 -3.81 -31.42
N THR A 116 24.64 -3.12 -32.50
CA THR A 116 25.88 -2.32 -32.60
C THR A 116 25.58 -0.89 -33.04
N ALA A 117 24.93 -0.13 -32.16
CA ALA A 117 24.96 1.32 -32.20
C ALA A 117 24.92 1.89 -30.77
N GLU A 118 26.07 2.43 -30.36
CA GLU A 118 26.28 3.50 -29.38
C GLU A 118 26.04 3.22 -27.88
N MET A 119 27.10 2.72 -27.23
CA MET A 119 27.47 3.10 -25.85
C MET A 119 28.90 3.63 -25.87
N GLU A 120 29.06 4.96 -25.94
CA GLU A 120 30.31 5.64 -25.59
C GLU A 120 30.19 6.20 -24.16
N PHE A 121 31.17 5.87 -23.31
CA PHE A 121 31.36 6.41 -21.97
C PHE A 121 32.35 7.60 -22.06
N ASP A 122 31.98 8.75 -21.49
CA ASP A 122 32.87 9.91 -21.35
C ASP A 122 33.62 9.89 -19.99
N PRO A 123 34.89 10.37 -19.91
CA PRO A 123 35.77 10.25 -18.73
C PRO A 123 35.60 11.43 -17.72
N PRO A 124 36.26 11.41 -16.53
CA PRO A 124 35.79 12.17 -15.37
C PRO A 124 36.21 13.65 -15.41
N ILE A 125 35.26 14.53 -15.11
CA ILE A 125 35.49 15.98 -14.99
C ILE A 125 36.23 16.30 -13.69
N ARG A 126 37.37 16.99 -13.83
CA ARG A 126 38.17 17.57 -12.74
C ARG A 126 37.48 18.81 -12.14
N PHE A 127 37.49 18.93 -10.83
CA PHE A 127 37.04 20.10 -10.09
C PHE A 127 37.97 21.30 -10.30
N THR A 128 37.45 22.41 -10.79
CA THR A 128 38.06 23.74 -10.68
C THR A 128 37.25 24.62 -9.73
N ARG A 129 37.96 25.19 -8.77
CA ARG A 129 37.49 26.17 -7.79
C ARG A 129 37.26 27.51 -8.51
N VAL A 130 36.06 28.08 -8.39
CA VAL A 130 35.78 29.46 -8.79
C VAL A 130 35.25 30.20 -7.57
N GLU A 131 35.92 31.31 -7.26
CA GLU A 131 35.65 32.23 -6.16
C GLU A 131 34.44 33.13 -6.47
N SER A 132 33.81 33.60 -5.39
CA SER A 132 32.87 34.72 -5.22
C SER A 132 32.31 35.43 -6.46
N ASP A 133 30.99 35.61 -6.49
CA ASP A 133 30.43 36.97 -6.57
C ASP A 133 28.99 37.08 -6.04
N VAL A 134 28.77 38.23 -5.41
CA VAL A 134 27.62 38.66 -4.63
C VAL A 134 26.57 39.25 -5.56
N GLU A 135 25.39 38.62 -5.71
CA GLU A 135 24.22 39.31 -6.25
C GLU A 135 22.90 38.60 -5.87
N TYR A 136 22.47 38.75 -4.62
CA TYR A 136 21.13 38.31 -4.19
C TYR A 136 20.45 39.26 -3.19
N GLU A 137 20.68 40.58 -3.34
CA GLU A 137 20.11 41.62 -2.47
C GLU A 137 19.32 42.72 -3.21
N LYS A 138 18.81 42.46 -4.42
CA LYS A 138 18.06 43.46 -5.23
C LYS A 138 16.65 43.08 -5.67
N ARG A 139 15.96 42.17 -4.97
CA ARG A 139 14.53 41.89 -5.21
C ARG A 139 13.63 41.95 -3.98
N VAL A 140 14.05 42.69 -2.95
CA VAL A 140 13.20 43.06 -1.79
C VAL A 140 13.23 44.58 -1.61
N SER A 141 12.76 45.32 -2.62
CA SER A 141 12.62 46.78 -2.51
C SER A 141 11.70 47.34 -3.61
N SER A 142 10.45 46.86 -3.66
CA SER A 142 9.37 47.48 -4.44
C SER A 142 8.01 46.92 -4.03
N ALA A 143 7.63 47.14 -2.76
CA ALA A 143 6.25 47.04 -2.27
C ALA A 143 6.12 47.72 -0.89
N LYS A 144 6.54 48.98 -0.81
CA LYS A 144 6.22 49.92 0.28
C LYS A 144 5.90 51.26 -0.36
N LEU A 145 4.63 51.46 -0.71
CA LEU A 145 4.04 52.76 -1.07
C LEU A 145 2.55 52.55 -1.31
N TYR A 146 1.75 52.65 -0.26
CA TYR A 146 0.44 53.31 -0.26
C TYR A 146 0.17 53.77 1.18
N GLN A 147 0.28 55.09 1.35
CA GLN A 147 -0.02 55.90 2.55
C GLN A 147 -1.51 55.75 2.91
N GLU A 148 -1.93 55.63 4.16
CA GLU A 148 -2.01 56.71 5.18
C GLU A 148 -2.68 57.99 4.66
N ASN A 149 -3.98 58.09 4.89
CA ASN A 149 -4.69 59.29 5.39
C ASN A 149 -6.20 59.02 5.39
N GLU A 150 -6.79 58.96 6.58
CA GLU A 150 -7.92 59.85 6.92
C GLU A 150 -8.24 59.69 8.42
N ASP A 151 -8.26 60.84 9.09
CA ASP A 151 -8.47 61.01 10.51
C ASP A 151 -9.52 62.12 10.68
N LYS A 152 -10.38 61.97 11.70
CA LYS A 152 -11.28 62.95 12.37
C LYS A 152 -12.78 63.04 12.00
N SER A 153 -13.60 62.64 12.98
CA SER A 153 -14.62 63.42 13.73
C SER A 153 -15.59 62.41 14.42
N ALA A 154 -16.13 62.53 15.64
CA ALA A 154 -16.18 63.50 16.74
C ALA A 154 -16.53 62.69 18.05
N SER A 155 -16.09 63.12 19.24
CA SER A 155 -16.87 63.58 20.44
C SER A 155 -18.23 62.86 20.66
N ASP A 156 -18.73 62.48 21.83
CA ASP A 156 -18.51 62.61 23.28
C ASP A 156 -19.02 61.24 23.88
N ASP A 157 -18.84 60.78 25.11
CA ASP A 157 -19.19 61.43 26.38
C ASP A 157 -18.77 60.52 27.58
N GLN A 158 -18.67 61.18 28.72
CA GLN A 158 -18.44 60.81 30.13
C GLN A 158 -19.22 59.57 30.64
N THR A 159 -19.02 58.90 31.79
CA THR A 159 -18.27 58.94 33.08
C THR A 159 -18.61 57.58 33.76
N ALA A 160 -17.78 56.91 34.58
CA ALA A 160 -17.59 57.06 36.04
C ALA A 160 -16.80 55.80 36.50
N ALA A 161 -15.67 55.90 37.22
CA ALA A 161 -15.55 55.82 38.70
C ALA A 161 -16.26 54.58 39.31
N THR A 162 -15.72 53.74 40.22
CA THR A 162 -14.55 53.70 41.11
C THR A 162 -14.68 52.37 41.89
N GLY A 163 -13.60 51.84 42.47
CA GLY A 163 -13.75 50.96 43.66
C GLY A 163 -12.75 49.81 43.80
N MET A 164 -11.67 50.05 44.54
CA MET A 164 -10.73 49.05 45.07
C MET A 164 -11.26 48.35 46.34
N GLN A 165 -10.52 47.30 46.74
CA GLN A 165 -10.41 46.65 48.07
C GLN A 165 -11.27 45.39 48.30
N SER A 166 -10.88 44.35 49.04
CA SER A 166 -9.61 43.75 49.51
C SER A 166 -9.99 42.57 50.46
N GLN A 167 -9.11 41.56 50.60
CA GLN A 167 -9.01 40.57 51.71
C GLN A 167 -10.16 39.56 51.90
N ALA A 168 -10.03 38.44 52.64
CA ALA A 168 -9.00 37.40 52.84
C ALA A 168 -9.65 36.31 53.73
N GLY A 169 -9.33 35.02 53.49
CA GLY A 169 -9.24 33.97 54.53
C GLY A 169 -10.51 33.28 55.08
N ALA A 170 -10.61 31.95 54.87
CA ALA A 170 -10.80 30.93 55.91
C ALA A 170 -10.99 29.54 55.27
N GLY A 171 -10.24 28.54 55.75
CA GLY A 171 -10.30 27.16 55.29
C GLY A 171 -11.35 26.31 56.00
N ASN A 172 -11.74 25.19 55.38
CA ASN A 172 -12.09 23.96 56.09
C ASN A 172 -12.01 22.73 55.16
N ILE A 173 -11.69 21.60 55.78
CA ILE A 173 -11.15 20.36 55.20
C ILE A 173 -12.25 19.34 54.84
N ASN A 174 -12.09 18.74 53.65
CA ASN A 174 -12.49 17.44 53.10
C ASN A 174 -13.69 16.63 53.64
N VAL A 175 -14.60 16.28 52.72
CA VAL A 175 -15.13 14.90 52.59
C VAL A 175 -15.04 14.47 51.12
N ARG A 176 -14.24 13.43 50.87
CA ARG A 176 -14.03 12.81 49.55
C ARG A 176 -15.33 12.17 49.05
N ARG A 177 -15.78 12.60 47.87
CA ARG A 177 -16.70 11.84 47.01
C ARG A 177 -15.99 11.62 45.69
N VAL A 178 -15.67 10.37 45.38
CA VAL A 178 -15.07 9.97 44.10
C VAL A 178 -16.07 10.34 42.99
N LYS A 179 -15.76 11.39 42.24
CA LYS A 179 -16.46 11.74 41.00
C LYS A 179 -15.78 10.97 39.88
N THR A 180 -16.60 10.21 39.15
CA THR A 180 -16.31 9.72 37.80
C THR A 180 -15.77 10.88 36.95
N GLU A 181 -14.67 10.63 36.24
CA GLU A 181 -13.98 11.60 35.40
C GLU A 181 -14.97 12.33 34.48
N SER A 182 -15.07 13.65 34.69
CA SER A 182 -15.76 14.59 33.81
C SER A 182 -14.92 14.85 32.56
N PRO A 183 -15.54 15.12 31.40
CA PRO A 183 -14.82 15.40 30.16
C PRO A 183 -13.91 16.63 30.33
N ASP A 184 -12.77 16.60 29.64
CA ASP A 184 -11.69 17.58 29.69
C ASP A 184 -12.22 19.03 29.64
N PRO A 185 -11.89 19.90 30.63
CA PRO A 185 -12.34 21.28 30.68
C PRO A 185 -11.90 22.15 29.49
N PHE A 186 -10.99 21.66 28.64
CA PHE A 186 -10.60 22.35 27.41
C PHE A 186 -11.70 22.38 26.32
N LEU A 187 -12.64 21.43 26.33
CA LEU A 187 -13.72 21.35 25.32
C LEU A 187 -14.82 22.42 25.53
N ALA A 188 -14.86 23.08 26.69
CA ALA A 188 -15.91 24.04 27.03
C ALA A 188 -15.76 25.42 26.35
N ASN A 189 -14.57 25.75 25.82
CA ASN A 189 -14.27 27.06 25.22
C ASN A 189 -14.53 27.16 23.71
N ILE A 190 -15.15 26.15 23.08
CA ILE A 190 -15.50 26.15 21.65
C ILE A 190 -16.79 26.98 21.43
N ARG A 191 -16.76 28.27 21.77
CA ARG A 191 -17.82 29.23 21.43
C ARG A 191 -17.22 30.39 20.63
N GLY A 192 -16.74 30.07 19.43
CA GLY A 192 -16.22 31.05 18.48
C GLY A 192 -16.41 30.57 17.03
N THR A 193 -17.34 31.22 16.31
CA THR A 193 -17.69 31.07 14.88
C THR A 193 -18.65 29.91 14.50
N SER A 194 -19.94 30.28 14.47
CA SER A 194 -21.14 29.51 14.10
C SER A 194 -21.25 29.12 12.60
N LYS A 195 -20.14 28.86 11.91
CA LYS A 195 -20.20 28.45 10.48
C LYS A 195 -20.00 26.93 10.37
N SER A 196 -21.03 26.24 9.90
CA SER A 196 -20.98 24.81 9.58
C SER A 196 -20.03 24.52 8.41
N THR A 197 -19.84 25.48 7.51
CA THR A 197 -19.00 25.31 6.32
C THR A 197 -17.51 25.55 6.66
N PRO A 198 -16.62 24.60 6.33
CA PRO A 198 -15.18 24.77 6.52
C PRO A 198 -14.59 25.82 5.57
N VAL A 199 -13.49 26.44 5.98
CA VAL A 199 -12.72 27.33 5.10
C VAL A 199 -11.88 26.49 4.13
N VAL A 200 -11.96 26.78 2.85
CA VAL A 200 -11.15 26.10 1.82
C VAL A 200 -9.90 26.92 1.54
N CYS A 201 -8.75 26.32 1.76
CA CYS A 201 -7.44 26.90 1.45
C CYS A 201 -6.84 26.16 0.24
N GLU A 202 -6.36 26.90 -0.74
CA GLU A 202 -5.82 26.31 -1.98
C GLU A 202 -4.29 26.40 -2.06
N ASN A 203 -3.68 27.25 -1.21
CA ASN A 203 -2.24 27.48 -1.20
C ASN A 203 -1.62 27.27 0.18
N VAL A 204 -0.31 27.00 0.20
CA VAL A 204 0.47 26.79 1.42
C VAL A 204 0.47 28.00 2.38
N PRO A 205 0.60 29.26 1.91
CA PRO A 205 0.56 30.42 2.81
C PRO A 205 -0.72 30.52 3.63
N ASP A 206 -1.88 30.18 3.04
CA ASP A 206 -3.19 30.25 3.71
C ASP A 206 -3.27 29.27 4.87
N ILE A 207 -2.81 28.02 4.65
CA ILE A 207 -2.74 26.99 5.69
C ILE A 207 -1.81 27.42 6.83
N ARG A 208 -0.64 27.99 6.49
CA ARG A 208 0.33 28.45 7.48
C ARG A 208 -0.18 29.65 8.28
N ALA A 209 -0.94 30.55 7.65
CA ALA A 209 -1.58 31.67 8.36
C ALA A 209 -2.59 31.17 9.38
N ARG A 210 -3.51 30.28 8.96
CA ARG A 210 -4.48 29.66 9.87
C ARG A 210 -3.81 28.87 10.99
N ARG A 211 -2.67 28.21 10.73
CA ARG A 211 -2.00 27.42 11.77
C ARG A 211 -1.44 28.33 12.87
N ARG A 212 -0.89 29.48 12.49
CA ARG A 212 -0.44 30.51 13.45
C ARG A 212 -1.60 31.02 14.30
N GLU A 213 -2.77 31.26 13.71
CA GLU A 213 -3.97 31.68 14.45
C GLU A 213 -4.40 30.62 15.48
N VAL A 214 -4.43 29.35 15.08
CA VAL A 214 -4.79 28.26 16.01
C VAL A 214 -3.79 28.17 17.17
N ILE A 215 -2.49 28.29 16.90
CA ILE A 215 -1.45 28.30 17.93
C ILE A 215 -1.62 29.50 18.88
N GLN A 216 -1.86 30.71 18.35
CA GLN A 216 -2.09 31.91 19.15
C GLN A 216 -3.30 31.79 20.08
N ASN A 217 -4.32 31.05 19.65
CA ASN A 217 -5.52 30.78 20.42
C ASN A 217 -5.38 29.57 21.36
N GLY A 218 -4.20 28.95 21.46
CA GLY A 218 -3.94 27.78 22.30
C GLY A 218 -4.67 26.51 21.84
N GLY A 219 -5.08 26.44 20.57
CA GLY A 219 -5.78 25.30 19.99
C GLY A 219 -4.86 24.22 19.44
N THR A 220 -5.43 23.04 19.20
CA THR A 220 -4.79 21.88 18.59
C THR A 220 -5.44 21.52 17.25
N VAL A 221 -4.64 21.01 16.31
CA VAL A 221 -5.08 20.58 14.97
C VAL A 221 -4.95 19.07 14.85
N GLY A 222 -6.09 18.42 14.60
CA GLY A 222 -6.17 17.04 14.13
C GLY A 222 -6.24 17.02 12.61
N PHE A 223 -5.29 16.35 11.96
CA PHE A 223 -5.17 16.36 10.49
C PHE A 223 -5.49 15.01 9.84
N VAL A 224 -6.41 15.03 8.88
CA VAL A 224 -6.83 13.87 8.09
C VAL A 224 -6.42 14.08 6.62
N PRO A 225 -5.29 13.52 6.18
CA PRO A 225 -4.91 13.58 4.76
C PRO A 225 -5.75 12.60 3.93
N THR A 226 -6.39 13.09 2.86
CA THR A 226 -7.20 12.26 1.95
C THR A 226 -6.94 12.62 0.48
N MET A 227 -7.38 11.74 -0.42
CA MET A 227 -7.43 11.98 -1.87
C MET A 227 -8.82 12.43 -2.35
N GLY A 228 -9.77 12.70 -1.46
CA GLY A 228 -11.19 12.91 -1.82
C GLY A 228 -11.95 11.60 -2.05
N ALA A 229 -13.12 11.70 -2.69
CA ALA A 229 -14.07 10.58 -2.82
C ALA A 229 -14.43 9.96 -1.46
N LEU A 230 -14.89 10.84 -0.57
CA LEU A 230 -15.08 10.55 0.84
C LEU A 230 -16.16 9.49 1.04
N HIS A 231 -15.97 8.64 2.04
CA HIS A 231 -16.88 7.57 2.44
C HIS A 231 -16.86 7.44 3.96
N GLN A 232 -17.68 6.57 4.54
CA GLN A 232 -17.84 6.51 6.00
C GLN A 232 -16.50 6.34 6.74
N GLY A 233 -15.58 5.52 6.22
CA GLY A 233 -14.23 5.41 6.79
C GLY A 233 -13.48 6.75 6.90
N HIS A 234 -13.56 7.64 5.91
CA HIS A 234 -12.97 8.98 6.00
C HIS A 234 -13.67 9.85 7.04
N LEU A 235 -14.99 9.76 7.13
CA LEU A 235 -15.78 10.49 8.12
C LEU A 235 -15.46 10.02 9.54
N ASP A 236 -15.18 8.73 9.73
CA ASP A 236 -14.76 8.18 11.02
C ASP A 236 -13.37 8.70 11.44
N LEU A 237 -12.45 8.92 10.50
CA LEU A 237 -11.18 9.62 10.78
C LEU A 237 -11.44 11.04 11.29
N MET A 238 -12.33 11.78 10.63
CA MET A 238 -12.66 13.16 11.00
C MET A 238 -13.37 13.22 12.36
N LYS A 239 -14.26 12.27 12.66
CA LYS A 239 -14.90 12.12 13.98
C LYS A 239 -13.87 11.83 15.07
N ALA A 240 -12.91 10.92 14.81
CA ALA A 240 -11.84 10.61 15.76
C ALA A 240 -10.95 11.84 16.01
N ALA A 241 -10.67 12.64 14.99
CA ALA A 241 -9.96 13.91 15.12
C ALA A 241 -10.74 14.94 15.94
N ALA A 242 -12.04 15.07 15.69
CA ALA A 242 -12.92 15.99 16.41
C ALA A 242 -13.03 15.68 17.91
N ALA A 243 -12.87 14.41 18.29
CA ALA A 243 -12.89 13.98 19.68
C ALA A 243 -11.57 14.29 20.44
N LYS A 244 -10.47 14.59 19.73
CA LYS A 244 -9.12 14.71 20.33
C LYS A 244 -8.45 16.08 20.11
N CYS A 245 -9.00 16.93 19.24
CA CYS A 245 -8.38 18.19 18.84
C CYS A 245 -9.41 19.31 18.78
N THR A 246 -8.99 20.56 19.04
CA THR A 246 -9.91 21.71 19.01
C THR A 246 -10.38 22.03 17.60
N GLU A 247 -9.54 21.78 16.58
CA GLU A 247 -9.89 21.91 15.17
C GLU A 247 -9.53 20.64 14.38
N VAL A 248 -10.37 20.31 13.38
CA VAL A 248 -10.09 19.24 12.43
C VAL A 248 -9.82 19.82 11.05
N TRP A 249 -8.68 19.47 10.48
CA TRP A 249 -8.27 19.89 9.16
C TRP A 249 -8.17 18.68 8.24
N VAL A 250 -8.60 18.84 6.99
CA VAL A 250 -8.61 17.75 5.99
C VAL A 250 -7.86 18.21 4.76
N SER A 251 -7.04 17.37 4.15
CA SER A 251 -6.57 17.62 2.78
C SER A 251 -7.37 16.77 1.79
N ILE A 252 -7.70 17.36 0.64
CA ILE A 252 -8.26 16.65 -0.51
C ILE A 252 -7.32 16.90 -1.68
N TYR A 253 -6.44 15.91 -1.94
CA TYR A 253 -5.47 15.98 -3.02
C TYR A 253 -5.16 14.59 -3.58
N VAL A 254 -5.49 14.36 -4.86
CA VAL A 254 -5.09 13.16 -5.57
C VAL A 254 -3.62 13.29 -5.95
N ASN A 255 -2.75 12.62 -5.22
CA ASN A 255 -1.31 12.69 -5.44
C ASN A 255 -0.90 11.83 -6.64
N PRO A 256 -0.38 12.38 -7.76
CA PRO A 256 -0.01 11.57 -8.92
C PRO A 256 1.17 10.62 -8.65
N THR A 257 2.06 10.98 -7.71
CA THR A 257 3.33 10.26 -7.49
C THR A 257 3.19 8.90 -6.82
N GLN A 258 2.00 8.59 -6.29
CA GLN A 258 1.68 7.30 -5.69
C GLN A 258 0.83 6.40 -6.62
N PHE A 259 0.71 6.78 -7.89
CA PHE A 259 0.10 5.94 -8.92
C PHE A 259 1.19 5.38 -9.84
N GLY A 260 1.15 4.08 -10.10
CA GLY A 260 1.96 3.44 -11.15
C GLY A 260 1.47 3.79 -12.56
N ALA A 261 2.29 3.51 -13.59
CA ALA A 261 1.93 3.80 -14.99
C ALA A 261 0.66 3.08 -15.47
N ASN A 262 0.34 1.93 -14.87
CA ASN A 262 -0.86 1.14 -15.15
C ASN A 262 -1.95 1.30 -14.06
N GLU A 263 -1.81 2.29 -13.17
CA GLU A 263 -2.79 2.55 -12.12
C GLU A 263 -3.73 3.69 -12.51
N ASP A 264 -4.94 3.61 -11.96
CA ASP A 264 -6.13 4.38 -12.30
C ASP A 264 -6.08 5.87 -11.84
N LEU A 265 -5.03 6.61 -12.18
CA LEU A 265 -4.97 8.05 -11.90
C LEU A 265 -6.02 8.81 -12.73
N SER A 266 -6.15 8.50 -14.02
CA SER A 266 -7.07 9.18 -14.94
C SER A 266 -8.54 8.86 -14.68
N THR A 267 -8.82 7.75 -13.98
CA THR A 267 -10.17 7.28 -13.66
C THR A 267 -10.51 7.50 -12.18
N TYR A 268 -9.61 8.10 -11.39
CA TYR A 268 -9.87 8.39 -9.98
C TYR A 268 -11.03 9.40 -9.85
N PRO A 269 -12.05 9.11 -9.03
CA PRO A 269 -13.24 9.95 -8.93
C PRO A 269 -12.93 11.36 -8.38
N SER A 270 -13.34 12.38 -9.13
CA SER A 270 -13.30 13.79 -8.69
C SER A 270 -14.69 14.22 -8.22
N THR A 271 -14.93 14.18 -6.89
CA THR A 271 -16.26 14.34 -6.29
C THR A 271 -16.35 15.53 -5.33
N TRP A 272 -15.78 16.67 -5.70
CA TRP A 272 -15.66 17.83 -4.82
C TRP A 272 -16.96 18.23 -4.09
N GLN A 273 -18.07 18.38 -4.83
CA GLN A 273 -19.34 18.81 -4.22
C GLN A 273 -19.86 17.76 -3.24
N ALA A 274 -19.86 16.47 -3.63
CA ALA A 274 -20.31 15.40 -2.75
C ALA A 274 -19.41 15.22 -1.52
N ASP A 275 -18.11 15.52 -1.64
CA ASP A 275 -17.18 15.51 -0.51
C ASP A 275 -17.48 16.67 0.46
N LEU A 276 -17.76 17.88 -0.07
CA LEU A 276 -18.20 19.02 0.75
C LEU A 276 -19.51 18.73 1.47
N ASP A 277 -20.53 18.21 0.77
CA ASP A 277 -21.84 17.94 1.35
C ASP A 277 -21.73 16.97 2.55
N LYS A 278 -20.92 15.92 2.42
CA LYS A 278 -20.62 14.98 3.50
C LYS A 278 -19.91 15.63 4.69
N ILE A 279 -18.97 16.53 4.43
CA ILE A 279 -18.27 17.27 5.50
C ILE A 279 -19.23 18.22 6.22
N GLU A 280 -20.11 18.92 5.48
CA GLU A 280 -21.09 19.81 6.08
C GLU A 280 -22.14 19.06 6.91
N GLU A 281 -22.62 17.92 6.43
CA GLU A 281 -23.51 17.03 7.18
C GLU A 281 -22.83 16.55 8.46
N LEU A 282 -21.57 16.10 8.36
CA LEU A 282 -20.80 15.68 9.52
C LEU A 282 -20.61 16.83 10.51
N ASN A 283 -20.27 18.04 10.04
CA ASN A 283 -20.13 19.21 10.89
C ASN A 283 -21.42 19.54 11.65
N LYS A 284 -22.59 19.43 11.02
CA LYS A 284 -23.88 19.60 11.71
C LYS A 284 -24.03 18.59 12.85
N SER A 285 -23.69 17.32 12.61
CA SER A 285 -23.74 16.26 13.63
C SER A 285 -22.71 16.45 14.74
N LEU A 286 -21.50 16.92 14.45
CA LEU A 286 -20.46 17.15 15.44
C LEU A 286 -20.81 18.35 16.32
N LEU A 287 -21.28 19.44 15.71
CA LEU A 287 -21.69 20.65 16.43
C LEU A 287 -22.89 20.40 17.34
N SER A 288 -23.88 19.62 16.90
CA SER A 288 -25.01 19.25 17.76
C SER A 288 -24.60 18.37 18.94
N ALA A 289 -23.50 17.62 18.81
CA ALA A 289 -22.89 16.83 19.87
C ALA A 289 -21.89 17.63 20.74
N GLY A 290 -21.70 18.94 20.49
CA GLY A 290 -20.75 19.77 21.23
C GLY A 290 -19.28 19.43 20.97
N GLN A 291 -18.98 18.77 19.84
CA GLN A 291 -17.62 18.38 19.45
C GLN A 291 -17.00 19.40 18.51
N SER A 292 -15.68 19.33 18.36
CA SER A 292 -14.97 20.10 17.35
C SER A 292 -15.46 19.77 15.94
N ARG A 293 -15.32 20.74 15.04
CA ARG A 293 -15.75 20.62 13.64
C ARG A 293 -14.55 20.52 12.71
N ILE A 294 -14.81 20.05 11.49
CA ILE A 294 -13.94 20.27 10.35
C ILE A 294 -13.97 21.76 10.04
N SER A 295 -12.84 22.43 10.30
CA SER A 295 -12.73 23.88 10.19
C SER A 295 -12.03 24.34 8.91
N THR A 296 -11.16 23.49 8.36
CA THR A 296 -10.30 23.83 7.24
C THR A 296 -10.18 22.65 6.28
N ILE A 297 -10.33 22.92 4.98
CA ILE A 297 -10.01 21.98 3.90
C ILE A 297 -8.83 22.53 3.11
N PHE A 298 -7.72 21.80 3.07
CA PHE A 298 -6.62 22.08 2.15
C PHE A 298 -6.88 21.38 0.81
N ARG A 299 -7.13 22.17 -0.23
CA ARG A 299 -7.42 21.68 -1.58
C ARG A 299 -6.51 22.37 -2.61
N PRO A 300 -5.26 21.91 -2.76
CA PRO A 300 -4.39 22.36 -3.85
C PRO A 300 -5.05 22.08 -5.20
N ARG A 301 -5.42 23.14 -5.96
CA ARG A 301 -6.03 22.97 -7.29
C ARG A 301 -5.04 22.58 -8.36
N THR A 302 -3.80 23.02 -8.24
CA THR A 302 -2.73 22.71 -9.20
C THR A 302 -1.63 21.93 -8.51
N THR A 303 -1.07 20.96 -9.24
CA THR A 303 0.07 20.16 -8.78
C THR A 303 1.24 21.04 -8.35
N ASN A 304 1.41 22.22 -8.98
CA ASN A 304 2.50 23.16 -8.72
C ASN A 304 2.51 23.73 -7.29
N VAL A 305 1.35 23.79 -6.61
CA VAL A 305 1.29 24.20 -5.20
C VAL A 305 2.11 23.26 -4.30
N LEU A 306 2.11 21.97 -4.60
CA LEU A 306 2.84 20.94 -3.86
C LEU A 306 4.16 20.52 -4.53
N TYR A 307 4.26 20.75 -5.83
CA TYR A 307 5.37 20.37 -6.70
C TYR A 307 5.79 21.57 -7.59
N PRO A 308 6.40 22.62 -7.01
CA PRO A 308 6.70 23.86 -7.73
C PRO A 308 7.70 23.70 -8.87
N TYR A 309 8.52 22.65 -8.84
CA TYR A 309 9.48 22.28 -9.89
C TYR A 309 9.02 21.06 -10.70
N GLY A 310 7.71 20.78 -10.70
CA GLY A 310 7.15 19.55 -11.26
C GLY A 310 7.42 18.31 -10.40
N ILE A 311 6.84 17.19 -10.82
CA ILE A 311 7.01 15.90 -10.13
C ILE A 311 8.45 15.38 -10.30
N GLU A 312 9.01 15.51 -11.50
CA GLU A 312 10.37 15.03 -11.82
C GLU A 312 11.45 15.79 -11.08
N GLY A 313 11.28 17.11 -10.90
CA GLY A 313 12.20 17.95 -10.12
C GLY A 313 11.98 17.91 -8.61
N THR A 314 11.14 17.02 -8.09
CA THR A 314 10.81 16.98 -6.66
C THR A 314 11.75 16.07 -5.87
N SER A 315 12.18 16.53 -4.70
CA SER A 315 12.88 15.66 -3.74
C SER A 315 11.92 14.61 -3.17
N HIS A 316 12.45 13.41 -2.91
CA HIS A 316 11.68 12.28 -2.38
C HIS A 316 12.09 11.92 -0.96
N VAL A 317 11.14 11.38 -0.20
CA VAL A 317 11.41 10.73 1.09
C VAL A 317 11.37 9.23 0.87
N ILE A 318 12.47 8.54 1.17
CA ILE A 318 12.56 7.07 1.04
C ILE A 318 12.72 6.49 2.44
N ILE A 319 11.81 5.58 2.81
CA ILE A 319 11.85 4.82 4.07
C ILE A 319 12.43 3.43 3.79
N ASN A 320 13.03 2.81 4.82
CA ASN A 320 13.73 1.52 4.72
C ASN A 320 13.06 0.56 3.71
N PRO A 321 13.78 0.13 2.65
CA PRO A 321 13.32 -0.83 1.66
C PRO A 321 12.73 -2.12 2.25
N GLU A 322 13.24 -2.59 3.38
CA GLU A 322 12.75 -3.82 4.04
C GLU A 322 11.26 -3.71 4.44
N LEU A 323 10.76 -2.50 4.68
CA LEU A 323 9.36 -2.23 4.99
C LEU A 323 8.54 -1.83 3.75
N THR A 324 9.18 -1.11 2.81
CA THR A 324 8.49 -0.51 1.64
C THR A 324 8.50 -1.38 0.38
N GLN A 325 9.28 -2.46 0.32
CA GLN A 325 9.38 -3.36 -0.84
C GLN A 325 8.73 -4.74 -0.62
N ILE A 326 8.11 -4.97 0.53
CA ILE A 326 7.34 -6.19 0.84
C ILE A 326 5.83 -5.94 0.67
N LEU A 327 5.03 -7.01 0.61
CA LEU A 327 3.56 -6.96 0.58
C LEU A 327 3.01 -6.02 -0.52
N GLU A 328 2.32 -4.92 -0.17
CA GLU A 328 1.84 -3.96 -1.18
C GLU A 328 2.99 -3.32 -1.96
N GLY A 329 4.15 -3.16 -1.31
CA GLY A 329 5.36 -2.62 -1.90
C GLY A 329 5.95 -3.50 -3.00
N SER A 330 5.86 -4.82 -2.87
CA SER A 330 6.35 -5.73 -3.92
C SER A 330 5.52 -5.65 -5.20
N SER A 331 4.22 -5.39 -5.06
CA SER A 331 3.31 -5.23 -6.19
C SER A 331 3.30 -3.80 -6.74
N ARG A 332 3.76 -2.81 -5.96
CA ARG A 332 3.72 -1.38 -6.28
C ARG A 332 5.05 -0.67 -5.90
N PRO A 333 6.16 -0.90 -6.63
CA PRO A 333 7.51 -0.52 -6.21
C PRO A 333 7.74 0.97 -5.90
N THR A 334 6.96 1.87 -6.51
CA THR A 334 7.07 3.33 -6.31
C THR A 334 6.02 3.90 -5.36
N PHE A 335 5.03 3.11 -4.94
CA PHE A 335 3.86 3.58 -4.20
C PHE A 335 4.24 4.27 -2.90
N PHE A 336 5.01 3.59 -2.04
CA PHE A 336 5.35 4.13 -0.72
C PHE A 336 6.26 5.35 -0.80
N ARG A 337 7.15 5.46 -1.80
CA ARG A 337 7.94 6.68 -2.04
C ARG A 337 7.04 7.88 -2.32
N GLY A 338 6.00 7.68 -3.14
CA GLY A 338 4.98 8.71 -3.41
C GLY A 338 4.23 9.10 -2.13
N VAL A 339 3.78 8.11 -1.36
CA VAL A 339 3.06 8.31 -0.09
C VAL A 339 3.91 9.05 0.95
N THR A 340 5.12 8.61 1.22
CA THR A 340 6.01 9.24 2.22
C THR A 340 6.37 10.66 1.82
N THR A 341 6.62 10.91 0.53
CA THR A 341 6.92 12.24 0.01
C THR A 341 5.74 13.20 0.20
N ILE A 342 4.52 12.80 -0.18
CA ILE A 342 3.36 13.69 -0.02
C ILE A 342 2.99 13.89 1.44
N VAL A 343 3.01 12.84 2.26
CA VAL A 343 2.67 12.95 3.69
C VAL A 343 3.70 13.83 4.40
N MET A 344 5.00 13.71 4.10
CA MET A 344 6.03 14.61 4.63
C MET A 344 5.74 16.07 4.25
N LYS A 345 5.42 16.36 2.99
CA LYS A 345 5.04 17.72 2.55
C LYS A 345 3.84 18.24 3.35
N LEU A 346 2.78 17.46 3.45
CA LEU A 346 1.55 17.85 4.15
C LEU A 346 1.79 18.10 5.64
N LEU A 347 2.56 17.25 6.32
CA LEU A 347 2.90 17.43 7.73
C LEU A 347 3.74 18.70 7.95
N ASN A 348 4.67 19.02 7.05
CA ASN A 348 5.44 20.28 7.11
C ASN A 348 4.62 21.54 6.79
N ILE A 349 3.58 21.40 5.95
CA ILE A 349 2.68 22.51 5.58
C ILE A 349 1.71 22.80 6.73
N VAL A 350 1.09 21.74 7.26
CA VAL A 350 0.00 21.83 8.25
C VAL A 350 0.53 21.95 9.69
N GLN A 351 1.64 21.27 10.00
CA GLN A 351 2.20 21.13 11.36
C GLN A 351 1.16 20.73 12.41
N PRO A 352 0.44 19.61 12.21
CA PRO A 352 -0.64 19.20 13.10
C PRO A 352 -0.10 18.62 14.41
N ASP A 353 -0.91 18.68 15.46
CA ASP A 353 -0.61 18.03 16.75
C ASP A 353 -0.83 16.51 16.66
N ARG A 354 -1.86 16.10 15.92
CA ARG A 354 -2.19 14.70 15.65
C ARG A 354 -2.54 14.51 14.19
N THR A 355 -2.17 13.37 13.62
CA THR A 355 -2.60 12.98 12.27
C THR A 355 -3.27 11.61 12.28
N PHE A 356 -4.36 11.46 11.53
CA PHE A 356 -5.25 10.31 11.60
C PHE A 356 -5.22 9.52 10.30
N PHE A 357 -4.95 8.23 10.40
CA PHE A 357 -4.91 7.30 9.27
C PHE A 357 -5.72 6.05 9.58
N GLY A 358 -6.35 5.49 8.53
CA GLY A 358 -7.16 4.29 8.66
C GLY A 358 -6.31 3.02 8.78
N GLN A 359 -6.68 2.13 9.69
CA GLN A 359 -6.05 0.83 9.89
C GLN A 359 -6.08 -0.03 8.63
N LYS A 360 -7.08 0.14 7.75
CA LYS A 360 -7.25 -0.64 6.53
C LYS A 360 -5.97 -0.73 5.69
N ASP A 361 -5.24 0.37 5.58
CA ASP A 361 -3.98 0.46 4.85
C ASP A 361 -2.80 0.32 5.84
N ILE A 362 -2.74 -0.81 6.57
CA ILE A 362 -1.87 -0.99 7.74
C ILE A 362 -0.37 -0.87 7.43
N GLN A 363 0.05 -1.29 6.25
CA GLN A 363 1.45 -1.12 5.82
C GLN A 363 1.77 0.36 5.61
N GLN A 364 0.86 1.15 5.03
CA GLN A 364 1.00 2.60 4.92
C GLN A 364 1.10 3.24 6.31
N LEU A 365 0.23 2.85 7.25
CA LEU A 365 0.31 3.33 8.63
C LEU A 365 1.67 3.02 9.26
N THR A 366 2.19 1.81 9.06
CA THR A 366 3.49 1.39 9.62
C THR A 366 4.66 2.14 8.98
N VAL A 367 4.61 2.38 7.67
CA VAL A 367 5.58 3.21 6.95
C VAL A 367 5.58 4.65 7.47
N ILE A 368 4.39 5.23 7.69
CA ILE A 368 4.24 6.60 8.21
C ILE A 368 4.70 6.67 9.68
N LYS A 369 4.37 5.66 10.50
CA LYS A 369 4.88 5.50 11.88
C LYS A 369 6.41 5.53 11.89
N ARG A 370 7.05 4.75 11.01
CA ARG A 370 8.51 4.71 10.88
C ARG A 370 9.07 6.07 10.47
N MET A 371 8.45 6.72 9.47
CA MET A 371 8.85 8.04 9.00
C MET A 371 8.77 9.10 10.11
N ILE A 372 7.65 9.19 10.85
CA ILE A 372 7.48 10.14 11.95
C ILE A 372 8.58 9.94 12.99
N LYS A 373 8.86 8.69 13.37
CA LYS A 373 9.87 8.35 14.37
C LYS A 373 11.31 8.63 13.92
N GLU A 374 11.68 8.25 12.70
CA GLU A 374 13.04 8.43 12.17
C GLU A 374 13.39 9.88 11.87
N PHE A 375 12.41 10.66 11.41
CA PHE A 375 12.61 12.09 11.13
C PHE A 375 12.26 12.99 12.32
N HIS A 376 11.97 12.40 13.49
CA HIS A 376 11.59 13.12 14.71
C HIS A 376 10.49 14.17 14.49
N LEU A 377 9.48 13.82 13.69
CA LEU A 377 8.39 14.75 13.38
C LEU A 377 7.53 14.98 14.64
N PRO A 378 7.24 16.23 15.01
CA PRO A 378 6.49 16.55 16.23
C PRO A 378 4.97 16.40 16.00
N VAL A 379 4.53 15.20 15.67
CA VAL A 379 3.12 14.86 15.41
C VAL A 379 2.81 13.47 15.96
N ALA A 380 1.71 13.33 16.70
CA ALA A 380 1.25 12.01 17.14
C ALA A 380 0.47 11.31 16.01
N LEU A 381 0.78 10.04 15.76
CA LEU A 381 0.05 9.23 14.77
C LEU A 381 -1.11 8.49 15.43
N GLU A 382 -2.31 8.66 14.88
CA GLU A 382 -3.55 8.05 15.35
C GLU A 382 -4.07 7.02 14.35
N CYS A 383 -4.17 5.78 14.79
CA CYS A 383 -4.76 4.67 14.04
C CYS A 383 -6.27 4.61 14.30
N VAL A 384 -7.07 4.71 13.25
CA VAL A 384 -8.53 4.55 13.35
C VAL A 384 -8.94 3.19 12.77
N PRO A 385 -9.68 2.36 13.53
CA PRO A 385 -10.08 1.02 13.08
C PRO A 385 -10.79 1.03 11.72
N THR A 386 -10.60 -0.05 10.95
CA THR A 386 -11.24 -0.21 9.64
C THR A 386 -12.76 -0.23 9.77
N THR A 387 -13.42 0.74 9.14
CA THR A 387 -14.88 0.73 8.95
C THR A 387 -15.28 -0.39 8.00
N ARG A 388 -16.30 -1.16 8.38
CA ARG A 388 -16.79 -2.32 7.64
C ARG A 388 -18.26 -2.14 7.26
N GLU A 389 -18.64 -2.72 6.12
CA GLU A 389 -20.04 -2.92 5.74
C GLU A 389 -20.71 -3.95 6.66
N LEU A 390 -22.05 -4.07 6.60
CA LEU A 390 -22.79 -5.08 7.37
C LEU A 390 -22.33 -6.52 7.06
N SER A 391 -21.83 -6.75 5.84
CA SER A 391 -21.25 -8.02 5.40
C SER A 391 -19.89 -8.33 6.06
N GLY A 392 -19.30 -7.37 6.77
CA GLY A 392 -17.96 -7.42 7.33
C GLY A 392 -16.86 -7.00 6.34
N LEU A 393 -17.19 -6.77 5.07
CA LEU A 393 -16.23 -6.29 4.08
C LEU A 393 -15.68 -4.92 4.48
N ALA A 394 -14.36 -4.74 4.42
CA ALA A 394 -13.75 -3.44 4.64
C ALA A 394 -14.25 -2.43 3.60
N MET A 395 -14.69 -1.26 4.05
CA MET A 395 -15.15 -0.21 3.13
C MET A 395 -13.99 0.29 2.27
N SER A 396 -14.24 0.38 0.96
CA SER A 396 -13.26 0.82 -0.02
C SER A 396 -13.99 1.40 -1.23
N SER A 397 -13.46 2.49 -1.80
CA SER A 397 -13.95 3.00 -3.09
C SER A 397 -13.92 1.93 -4.19
N ARG A 398 -12.98 0.98 -4.11
CA ARG A 398 -12.87 -0.15 -5.05
C ARG A 398 -14.04 -1.13 -4.98
N ASN A 399 -14.84 -1.15 -3.90
CA ASN A 399 -15.99 -2.04 -3.78
C ASN A 399 -17.06 -1.71 -4.84
N ALA A 400 -17.14 -0.45 -5.30
CA ALA A 400 -18.09 -0.05 -6.34
C ALA A 400 -17.83 -0.70 -7.71
N TYR A 401 -16.62 -1.21 -7.96
CA TYR A 401 -16.29 -1.98 -9.15
C TYR A 401 -16.69 -3.45 -9.04
N LEU A 402 -17.10 -3.92 -7.85
CA LEU A 402 -17.62 -5.26 -7.67
C LEU A 402 -19.13 -5.25 -7.92
N GLY A 403 -19.58 -5.97 -8.94
CA GLY A 403 -20.98 -6.36 -9.07
C GLY A 403 -21.43 -7.30 -7.96
N GLN A 404 -22.73 -7.55 -7.89
CA GLN A 404 -23.37 -8.27 -6.79
C GLN A 404 -22.71 -9.62 -6.49
N ARG A 405 -22.39 -10.38 -7.54
CA ARG A 405 -21.79 -11.72 -7.42
C ARG A 405 -20.39 -11.66 -6.81
N ARG A 406 -19.53 -10.79 -7.34
CA ARG A 406 -18.15 -10.62 -6.86
C ARG A 406 -18.13 -10.04 -5.44
N LEU A 407 -19.06 -9.14 -5.12
CA LEU A 407 -19.22 -8.58 -3.78
C LEU A 407 -19.59 -9.65 -2.74
N GLY A 408 -20.48 -10.59 -3.10
CA GLY A 408 -20.82 -11.72 -2.24
C GLY A 408 -19.60 -12.57 -1.85
N VAL A 409 -18.75 -12.87 -2.83
CA VAL A 409 -17.51 -13.64 -2.61
C VAL A 409 -16.42 -12.79 -1.93
N ALA A 410 -16.40 -11.47 -2.13
CA ALA A 410 -15.43 -10.56 -1.50
C ALA A 410 -15.45 -10.60 0.04
N THR A 411 -16.57 -11.01 0.65
CA THR A 411 -16.65 -11.27 2.10
C THR A 411 -15.64 -12.31 2.60
N LEU A 412 -15.07 -13.11 1.68
CA LEU A 412 -13.99 -14.06 1.95
C LEU A 412 -12.83 -13.45 2.74
N LEU A 413 -12.39 -12.23 2.41
CA LEU A 413 -11.27 -11.57 3.09
C LEU A 413 -11.54 -11.47 4.60
N TYR A 414 -12.74 -10.99 4.96
CA TYR A 414 -13.15 -10.86 6.35
C TYR A 414 -13.32 -12.21 7.04
N LYS A 415 -13.85 -13.23 6.34
CA LYS A 415 -14.02 -14.58 6.88
C LYS A 415 -12.66 -15.23 7.20
N MET A 416 -11.67 -15.08 6.32
CA MET A 416 -10.30 -15.57 6.53
C MET A 416 -9.67 -14.93 7.77
N LEU A 417 -9.69 -13.60 7.85
CA LEU A 417 -9.16 -12.86 9.01
C LEU A 417 -9.89 -13.21 10.31
N SER A 418 -11.21 -13.36 10.26
CA SER A 418 -12.01 -13.77 11.41
C SER A 418 -11.67 -15.17 11.90
N ALA A 419 -11.35 -16.11 11.00
CA ALA A 419 -10.90 -17.45 11.37
C ALA A 419 -9.56 -17.41 12.10
N ALA A 420 -8.59 -16.65 11.59
CA ALA A 420 -7.31 -16.45 12.26
C ALA A 420 -7.46 -15.73 13.62
N ARG A 421 -8.31 -14.70 13.70
CA ARG A 421 -8.63 -14.01 14.96
C ARG A 421 -9.21 -14.97 16.00
N ARG A 422 -10.15 -15.84 15.59
CA ARG A 422 -10.72 -16.86 16.50
C ARG A 422 -9.64 -17.82 16.99
N ALA A 423 -8.82 -18.35 16.07
CA ALA A 423 -7.71 -19.24 16.41
C ALA A 423 -6.72 -18.57 17.37
N PHE A 424 -6.40 -17.29 17.16
CA PHE A 424 -5.54 -16.52 18.07
C PHE A 424 -6.15 -16.40 19.48
N LYS A 425 -7.44 -16.06 19.57
CA LYS A 425 -8.13 -15.86 20.86
C LYS A 425 -8.34 -17.16 21.63
N SER A 426 -8.62 -18.26 20.94
CA SER A 426 -8.87 -19.57 21.57
C SER A 426 -7.59 -20.34 21.94
N THR A 427 -6.41 -19.82 21.58
CA THR A 427 -5.13 -20.51 21.75
C THR A 427 -4.26 -19.76 22.77
N SER A 428 -3.66 -20.52 23.68
CA SER A 428 -2.68 -20.01 24.65
C SER A 428 -1.46 -19.41 23.95
N GLN A 429 -0.82 -18.42 24.55
CA GLN A 429 0.29 -17.67 23.95
C GLN A 429 1.42 -18.57 23.44
N ASP A 430 1.79 -19.59 24.22
CA ASP A 430 2.79 -20.61 23.94
C ASP A 430 2.37 -21.61 22.85
N GLN A 431 1.16 -21.48 22.28
CA GLN A 431 0.63 -22.33 21.22
C GLN A 431 0.22 -21.53 19.95
N ARG A 432 0.32 -20.20 19.96
CA ARG A 432 0.04 -19.32 18.79
C ARG A 432 1.12 -19.37 17.70
N THR A 433 1.27 -20.53 17.04
CA THR A 433 2.23 -20.70 15.94
C THR A 433 1.76 -20.00 14.68
N ARG A 434 2.71 -19.65 13.80
CA ARG A 434 2.43 -19.15 12.45
C ARG A 434 1.53 -20.10 11.68
N SER A 435 1.89 -21.39 11.66
CA SER A 435 1.15 -22.43 10.94
C SER A 435 -0.32 -22.46 11.35
N LEU A 436 -0.61 -22.50 12.66
CA LEU A 436 -1.98 -22.50 13.16
C LEU A 436 -2.81 -21.34 12.61
N LEU A 437 -2.28 -20.12 12.65
CA LEU A 437 -3.01 -18.92 12.27
C LEU A 437 -3.18 -18.81 10.75
N ILE A 438 -2.14 -19.11 9.98
CA ILE A 438 -2.18 -19.13 8.51
C ILE A 438 -3.13 -20.24 8.03
N ASP A 439 -3.00 -21.45 8.57
CA ASP A 439 -3.85 -22.60 8.19
C ASP A 439 -5.32 -22.33 8.51
N SER A 440 -5.61 -21.64 9.62
CA SER A 440 -6.98 -21.25 9.98
C SER A 440 -7.61 -20.32 8.96
N ALA A 441 -6.84 -19.37 8.40
CA ALA A 441 -7.30 -18.51 7.32
C ALA A 441 -7.37 -19.25 5.97
N MET A 442 -6.35 -20.06 5.65
CA MET A 442 -6.26 -20.79 4.38
C MET A 442 -7.35 -21.84 4.22
N LYS A 443 -7.79 -22.51 5.30
CA LYS A 443 -8.95 -23.42 5.24
C LYS A 443 -10.23 -22.74 4.73
N VAL A 444 -10.44 -21.46 5.11
CA VAL A 444 -11.58 -20.68 4.63
C VAL A 444 -11.41 -20.33 3.15
N TYR A 445 -10.19 -19.96 2.73
CA TYR A 445 -9.86 -19.71 1.33
C TYR A 445 -10.11 -20.94 0.45
N GLU A 446 -9.58 -22.10 0.85
CA GLU A 446 -9.67 -23.35 0.10
C GLU A 446 -11.13 -23.80 -0.06
N ALA A 447 -11.94 -23.70 1.00
CA ALA A 447 -13.35 -24.06 0.94
C ALA A 447 -14.13 -23.17 -0.05
N GLU A 448 -13.90 -21.86 -0.05
CA GLU A 448 -14.53 -20.94 -1.01
C GLU A 448 -13.99 -21.16 -2.43
N PHE A 449 -12.69 -21.40 -2.57
CA PHE A 449 -12.07 -21.68 -3.88
C PHE A 449 -12.64 -22.94 -4.51
N ASP A 450 -12.72 -24.04 -3.76
CA ASP A 450 -13.32 -25.30 -4.22
C ASP A 450 -14.80 -25.13 -4.59
N GLN A 451 -15.53 -24.31 -3.83
CA GLN A 451 -16.92 -23.99 -4.16
C GLN A 451 -17.03 -23.21 -5.47
N GLN A 452 -16.19 -22.20 -5.70
CA GLN A 452 -16.22 -21.43 -6.94
C GLN A 452 -15.76 -22.25 -8.14
N GLN A 453 -14.79 -23.16 -7.98
CA GLN A 453 -14.38 -24.10 -9.04
C GLN A 453 -15.51 -25.07 -9.43
N LYS A 454 -16.27 -25.57 -8.44
CA LYS A 454 -17.47 -26.38 -8.72
C LYS A 454 -18.50 -25.55 -9.47
N ASN A 455 -18.75 -24.31 -9.05
CA ASN A 455 -19.69 -23.41 -9.72
C ASN A 455 -19.30 -23.16 -11.19
N THR A 456 -18.01 -23.05 -11.53
CA THR A 456 -17.57 -22.90 -12.93
C THR A 456 -18.06 -24.04 -13.83
N ILE A 457 -18.29 -25.23 -13.29
CA ILE A 457 -18.79 -26.39 -14.04
C ILE A 457 -20.31 -26.53 -13.91
N THR A 458 -20.84 -26.41 -12.69
CA THR A 458 -22.24 -26.75 -12.40
C THR A 458 -23.19 -25.57 -12.52
N ASN A 459 -22.72 -24.34 -12.28
CA ASN A 459 -23.51 -23.12 -12.35
C ASN A 459 -22.63 -21.89 -12.66
N PRO A 460 -22.20 -21.72 -13.93
CA PRO A 460 -21.29 -20.64 -14.32
C PRO A 460 -21.81 -19.24 -13.98
N GLN A 461 -23.14 -19.06 -13.91
CA GLN A 461 -23.79 -17.81 -13.51
C GLN A 461 -23.70 -17.51 -12.00
N GLN A 462 -23.04 -18.36 -11.23
CA GLN A 462 -22.69 -18.10 -9.83
C GLN A 462 -21.19 -18.16 -9.57
N ALA A 463 -20.39 -18.53 -10.58
CA ALA A 463 -18.95 -18.62 -10.44
C ALA A 463 -18.31 -17.24 -10.36
N VAL A 464 -17.35 -17.08 -9.44
CA VAL A 464 -16.46 -15.93 -9.34
C VAL A 464 -15.02 -16.43 -9.34
N LEU A 465 -14.23 -15.97 -10.31
CA LEU A 465 -12.81 -16.25 -10.34
C LEU A 465 -12.04 -15.23 -9.51
N PHE A 466 -11.21 -15.71 -8.60
CA PHE A 466 -10.36 -14.87 -7.77
C PHE A 466 -9.02 -15.56 -7.48
N LYS A 467 -8.05 -14.76 -7.04
CA LYS A 467 -6.70 -15.22 -6.71
C LYS A 467 -6.20 -14.55 -5.44
N LEU A 468 -5.74 -15.33 -4.46
CA LEU A 468 -4.95 -14.81 -3.35
C LEU A 468 -3.62 -14.27 -3.88
N ASP A 469 -3.37 -12.98 -3.66
CA ASP A 469 -2.11 -12.33 -4.00
C ASP A 469 -1.08 -12.61 -2.90
N TYR A 470 -1.45 -12.31 -1.65
CA TYR A 470 -0.69 -12.75 -0.48
C TYR A 470 -1.59 -12.95 0.74
N LEU A 471 -1.08 -13.74 1.68
CA LEU A 471 -1.53 -13.82 3.07
C LEU A 471 -0.27 -13.80 3.94
N SER A 472 -0.17 -12.80 4.80
CA SER A 472 1.00 -12.50 5.62
C SER A 472 0.64 -12.50 7.09
N LEU A 473 1.55 -13.00 7.92
CA LEU A 473 1.49 -12.87 9.38
C LEU A 473 2.80 -12.23 9.83
N ALA A 474 2.71 -10.96 10.18
CA ALA A 474 3.88 -10.10 10.31
C ALA A 474 4.01 -9.48 11.72
N ASP A 475 5.25 -9.15 12.06
CA ASP A 475 5.55 -8.35 13.25
C ASP A 475 4.97 -6.92 13.09
N PRO A 476 4.32 -6.37 14.14
CA PRO A 476 3.58 -5.12 14.02
C PRO A 476 4.43 -3.87 13.84
N ASP A 477 5.73 -3.91 14.15
CA ASP A 477 6.61 -2.76 14.02
C ASP A 477 7.41 -2.78 12.71
N THR A 478 7.78 -3.98 12.25
CA THR A 478 8.69 -4.17 11.10
C THR A 478 7.98 -4.66 9.84
N MET A 479 6.74 -5.18 9.96
CA MET A 479 6.02 -5.90 8.91
C MET A 479 6.77 -7.13 8.36
N GLN A 480 7.83 -7.59 9.02
CA GLN A 480 8.55 -8.81 8.63
C GLN A 480 7.76 -10.05 9.02
N GLU A 481 7.85 -11.09 8.20
CA GLU A 481 7.15 -12.36 8.42
C GLU A 481 7.58 -13.01 9.74
N ILE A 482 6.61 -13.30 10.60
CA ILE A 482 6.83 -14.10 11.81
C ILE A 482 7.03 -15.55 11.38
N ARG A 483 8.21 -16.11 11.63
CA ARG A 483 8.57 -17.47 11.15
C ARG A 483 7.94 -18.59 11.98
N ASP A 484 7.95 -18.43 13.31
CA ASP A 484 7.60 -19.54 14.20
C ASP A 484 6.32 -19.27 15.00
N ARG A 485 6.35 -18.27 15.89
CA ARG A 485 5.29 -18.02 16.88
C ARG A 485 5.06 -16.54 17.08
N VAL A 486 3.80 -16.17 17.34
CA VAL A 486 3.43 -14.80 17.69
C VAL A 486 3.93 -14.47 19.10
N GLY A 487 4.71 -13.40 19.22
CA GLY A 487 5.22 -12.89 20.49
C GLY A 487 4.16 -12.15 21.31
N PRO A 488 4.52 -11.66 22.51
CA PRO A 488 3.59 -10.94 23.39
C PRO A 488 3.09 -9.61 22.81
N LYS A 489 3.85 -9.02 21.87
CA LYS A 489 3.44 -7.80 21.13
C LYS A 489 2.27 -8.03 20.17
N GLY A 490 1.87 -9.29 19.97
CA GLY A 490 0.90 -9.65 18.94
C GLY A 490 1.51 -9.71 17.54
N ALA A 491 0.62 -9.73 16.55
CA ALA A 491 0.97 -9.81 15.13
C ALA A 491 -0.07 -9.06 14.28
N ILE A 492 0.29 -8.75 13.04
CA ILE A 492 -0.62 -8.22 12.03
C ILE A 492 -0.81 -9.29 10.97
N MET A 493 -2.04 -9.74 10.77
CA MET A 493 -2.38 -10.57 9.62
C MET A 493 -2.90 -9.69 8.50
N SER A 494 -2.26 -9.73 7.34
CA SER A 494 -2.65 -8.94 6.17
C SER A 494 -2.87 -9.84 4.97
N LEU A 495 -3.84 -9.52 4.12
CA LEU A 495 -4.06 -10.26 2.88
C LEU A 495 -4.53 -9.35 1.76
N ALA A 496 -4.29 -9.82 0.53
CA ALA A 496 -4.80 -9.21 -0.68
C ALA A 496 -5.37 -10.27 -1.62
N VAL A 497 -6.53 -9.99 -2.21
CA VAL A 497 -7.22 -10.89 -3.14
C VAL A 497 -7.63 -10.12 -4.39
N ALA A 498 -7.32 -10.66 -5.57
CA ALA A 498 -7.70 -10.12 -6.86
C ALA A 498 -8.90 -10.89 -7.42
N PHE A 499 -10.02 -10.19 -7.63
CA PHE A 499 -11.23 -10.71 -8.27
C PHE A 499 -11.19 -10.41 -9.77
N GLN A 500 -11.30 -11.45 -10.59
CA GLN A 500 -11.27 -11.32 -12.04
C GLN A 500 -12.60 -10.76 -12.56
N PRO A 501 -12.61 -10.18 -13.77
CA PRO A 501 -13.85 -9.91 -14.51
C PRO A 501 -14.71 -11.16 -14.64
N LEU A 502 -16.03 -10.96 -14.71
CA LEU A 502 -16.96 -12.04 -15.04
C LEU A 502 -16.83 -12.40 -16.53
N GLU A 503 -16.98 -13.69 -16.87
CA GLU A 503 -17.01 -14.13 -18.26
C GLU A 503 -18.31 -13.66 -18.92
N ARG A 504 -18.23 -13.05 -20.11
CA ARG A 504 -19.38 -12.43 -20.78
C ARG A 504 -20.56 -13.38 -20.93
N ASP A 505 -20.30 -14.62 -21.34
CA ASP A 505 -21.33 -15.63 -21.57
C ASP A 505 -21.94 -16.18 -20.26
N SER A 506 -21.36 -15.85 -19.12
CA SER A 506 -21.83 -16.23 -17.77
C SER A 506 -22.66 -15.14 -17.08
N ILE A 507 -22.78 -13.95 -17.69
CA ILE A 507 -23.51 -12.81 -17.13
C ILE A 507 -24.98 -12.91 -17.54
N SER A 508 -25.88 -12.80 -16.56
CA SER A 508 -27.33 -12.69 -16.84
C SER A 508 -27.71 -11.27 -17.24
N ASP A 509 -28.67 -11.11 -18.15
CA ASP A 509 -29.20 -9.81 -18.57
C ASP A 509 -29.75 -8.95 -17.40
N THR A 510 -30.12 -9.59 -16.30
CA THR A 510 -30.66 -8.95 -15.09
C THR A 510 -29.61 -8.73 -13.99
N GLU A 511 -28.36 -9.12 -14.24
CA GLU A 511 -27.32 -9.08 -13.22
C GLU A 511 -26.83 -7.66 -12.93
N ARG A 512 -26.78 -7.30 -11.64
CA ARG A 512 -26.25 -6.02 -11.20
C ARG A 512 -24.72 -6.04 -11.23
N LEU A 513 -24.15 -5.50 -12.30
CA LEU A 513 -22.71 -5.36 -12.48
C LEU A 513 -22.15 -4.15 -11.72
N GLY A 514 -20.85 -4.21 -11.39
CA GLY A 514 -20.11 -3.08 -10.84
C GLY A 514 -19.87 -1.97 -11.88
N ILE A 515 -19.24 -0.88 -11.44
CA ILE A 515 -18.76 0.18 -12.35
C ILE A 515 -17.93 -0.44 -13.48
N ASN A 516 -18.11 0.09 -14.70
CA ASN A 516 -17.51 -0.43 -15.95
C ASN A 516 -17.97 -1.86 -16.33
N GLY A 517 -19.12 -2.31 -15.85
CA GLY A 517 -19.73 -3.57 -16.28
C GLY A 517 -18.92 -4.81 -15.86
N ASP A 518 -18.28 -4.76 -14.69
CA ASP A 518 -17.42 -5.83 -14.15
C ASP A 518 -16.23 -6.24 -15.04
N GLN A 519 -15.77 -5.35 -15.93
CA GLN A 519 -14.68 -5.65 -16.87
C GLN A 519 -13.27 -5.48 -16.31
N THR A 520 -13.13 -4.96 -15.09
CA THR A 520 -11.84 -4.71 -14.45
C THR A 520 -11.52 -5.74 -13.37
N VAL A 521 -10.24 -6.06 -13.23
CA VAL A 521 -9.72 -6.81 -12.08
C VAL A 521 -9.82 -5.90 -10.86
N VAL A 522 -10.47 -6.38 -9.80
CA VAL A 522 -10.59 -5.63 -8.55
C VAL A 522 -9.70 -6.29 -7.50
N ARG A 523 -8.64 -5.59 -7.09
CA ARG A 523 -7.76 -6.04 -6.00
C ARG A 523 -8.17 -5.39 -4.70
N LEU A 524 -8.59 -6.21 -3.74
CA LEU A 524 -8.95 -5.78 -2.39
C LEU A 524 -7.88 -6.19 -1.39
N ILE A 525 -7.75 -5.39 -0.34
CA ILE A 525 -6.86 -5.64 0.79
C ILE A 525 -7.66 -5.58 2.09
N ASP A 526 -7.25 -6.35 3.08
CA ASP A 526 -7.77 -6.28 4.43
C ASP A 526 -6.70 -6.74 5.43
N ASN A 527 -6.85 -6.37 6.70
CA ASN A 527 -5.94 -6.76 7.76
C ASN A 527 -6.63 -6.93 9.11
N GLU A 528 -5.93 -7.62 10.00
CA GLU A 528 -6.34 -7.90 11.35
C GLU A 528 -5.20 -7.72 12.35
N LEU A 529 -5.46 -7.01 13.44
CA LEU A 529 -4.54 -6.84 14.56
C LEU A 529 -4.78 -7.96 15.58
N LEU A 530 -3.79 -8.84 15.75
CA LEU A 530 -3.86 -10.00 16.64
C LEU A 530 -3.09 -9.73 17.92
N GLY A 531 -3.77 -9.21 18.94
CA GLY A 531 -3.16 -8.89 20.24
C GLY A 531 -2.23 -7.66 20.21
N VAL A 532 -2.35 -6.84 19.16
CA VAL A 532 -1.67 -5.54 19.06
C VAL A 532 -2.61 -4.49 19.62
N ASP A 533 -2.14 -3.69 20.57
CA ASP A 533 -2.91 -2.55 21.08
C ASP A 533 -3.02 -1.49 19.99
N SER A 534 -4.22 -1.34 19.42
CA SER A 534 -4.50 -0.34 18.37
C SER A 534 -4.52 1.09 18.89
N VAL A 535 -4.30 1.30 20.20
CA VAL A 535 -4.64 2.54 20.93
C VAL A 535 -3.40 3.26 21.46
N THR A 536 -2.19 2.73 21.30
CA THR A 536 -0.99 3.46 21.72
C THR A 536 -0.57 4.42 20.61
N PRO A 537 -0.85 5.74 20.71
CA PRO A 537 -0.31 6.70 19.76
C PRO A 537 1.22 6.63 19.81
N VAL A 538 1.83 6.74 18.63
CA VAL A 538 3.29 6.70 18.47
C VAL A 538 3.84 8.10 18.42
#